data_AF-A0A3M1D2Q7-F1
#
_entry.id   AF-A0A3M1D2Q7-F1
#
_cell.length_a   1.000
_cell.length_b   1.000
_cell.length_c   1.000
_cell.angle_alpha   90.00
_cell.angle_beta   90.00
_cell.angle_gamma   90.00
#
_symmetry.space_group_name_H-M   'P 1'
#
loop_
_entity.id
_entity.type
_entity.pdbx_description
1 polymer ?
#
loop_
_entity_poly.entity_id
_entity_poly.type
_entity_poly.pdbx_seq_one_letter_code
_entity_poly.pdbx_strand_id
1 'polypeptide(L)'
;MRKLTCVFLSLVWLGACSKSLKPGECEKDLDCEGQVKGVPACYKEPPDAGMGKCMTVKEARAAYQRYKKRLEGTCTDADGDGVKAGEGCFPKQDCPDAVCDCNDTDPAVKPGAKEICDIKDNDCDEELNEGLDHCVGTLLGGKQEPIMKFMTIMTSGVVAAPNGDVYISDEHRIYRMDAKNRKIIRVAGSEKPGNDNRKGKLARFDRPRGMAMDTAGYLYIADCGNNCIRRMAPDGQVSTWAGKCSSESDDTGLDKDGDWQEARFWCPIDVAFDPEGNLIVADMLNSKIKKVTKDRKVETVAGIGGQEDEEGYVVHGYADGPALKKARFNEPAGLAIAKDGTIYVADSKNNCIRGIKGGKVFTHAGVCVSGSDKGGYKDGPARKARFKLPNRVALGPDGSLWVADTGNHCIRRIKGGKVTTEAGRPGQQGYYDGPAKDALFNVPQTITVARDGTIYIVDNGNYRVRTFRP
;
A
#
# COMPACT_ATOMS: atom_id res chain seq x y z
N MET A 1 -13.20 -53.11 -3.80
CA MET A 1 -13.50 -53.05 -5.25
C MET A 1 -14.96 -52.63 -5.43
N ARG A 2 -15.20 -51.54 -6.20
CA ARG A 2 -16.35 -51.20 -7.12
C ARG A 2 -17.73 -51.85 -6.84
N LYS A 3 -18.92 -51.24 -6.95
CA LYS A 3 -19.50 -50.07 -7.67
C LYS A 3 -20.99 -49.95 -7.20
N LEU A 4 -21.62 -48.77 -7.04
CA LEU A 4 -22.57 -48.08 -7.98
C LEU A 4 -23.70 -48.97 -8.56
N THR A 5 -24.99 -48.64 -8.75
CA THR A 5 -25.91 -47.47 -8.62
C THR A 5 -27.31 -47.91 -9.15
N CYS A 6 -28.32 -47.00 -9.16
CA CYS A 6 -29.53 -46.92 -10.04
C CYS A 6 -30.86 -47.53 -9.51
N VAL A 7 -32.09 -47.03 -9.76
CA VAL A 7 -32.66 -45.98 -10.65
C VAL A 7 -34.12 -45.61 -10.24
N PHE A 8 -34.60 -44.49 -10.80
CA PHE A 8 -35.92 -43.81 -10.80
C PHE A 8 -37.17 -44.57 -11.36
N LEU A 9 -38.35 -43.88 -11.25
CA LEU A 9 -39.67 -44.02 -11.94
C LEU A 9 -40.77 -44.81 -11.18
N SER A 10 -42.08 -44.50 -11.17
CA SER A 10 -42.98 -43.68 -12.03
C SER A 10 -44.37 -43.45 -11.40
N LEU A 11 -45.12 -42.55 -12.05
CA LEU A 11 -46.50 -42.03 -11.90
C LEU A 11 -47.71 -43.01 -11.99
N VAL A 12 -48.82 -42.62 -11.33
CA VAL A 12 -50.24 -42.53 -11.81
C VAL A 12 -51.30 -43.64 -11.58
N TRP A 13 -52.38 -43.20 -10.88
CA TRP A 13 -53.85 -43.40 -11.05
C TRP A 13 -54.71 -44.32 -10.16
N LEU A 14 -55.78 -43.66 -9.66
CA LEU A 14 -57.15 -44.03 -9.27
C LEU A 14 -57.45 -44.96 -8.08
N GLY A 15 -58.34 -44.45 -7.21
CA GLY A 15 -59.15 -45.28 -6.32
C GLY A 15 -59.93 -44.49 -5.25
N ALA A 16 -61.09 -43.97 -5.65
CA ALA A 16 -62.33 -43.76 -4.88
C ALA A 16 -62.32 -43.26 -3.42
N CYS A 17 -63.13 -42.22 -3.22
CA CYS A 17 -63.64 -41.70 -1.94
C CYS A 17 -64.14 -42.77 -0.96
N SER A 18 -63.73 -42.65 0.30
CA SER A 18 -64.62 -42.91 1.43
C SER A 18 -64.41 -41.88 2.56
N LYS A 19 -65.51 -41.16 2.80
CA LYS A 19 -65.93 -40.29 3.91
C LYS A 19 -65.00 -40.11 5.13
N SER A 20 -64.82 -38.83 5.53
CA SER A 20 -65.30 -38.23 6.81
C SER A 20 -64.28 -37.25 7.43
N LEU A 21 -64.30 -35.94 7.13
CA LEU A 21 -63.50 -34.98 7.93
C LEU A 21 -64.09 -33.55 8.05
N LYS A 22 -64.51 -33.25 9.30
CA LYS A 22 -64.28 -32.06 10.15
C LYS A 22 -64.65 -30.62 9.68
N PRO A 23 -64.96 -29.71 10.64
CA PRO A 23 -65.33 -28.32 10.37
C PRO A 23 -64.23 -27.55 9.63
N GLY A 24 -64.60 -26.86 8.55
CA GLY A 24 -63.74 -25.87 7.85
C GLY A 24 -63.53 -26.06 6.35
N GLU A 25 -64.24 -26.99 5.69
CA GLU A 25 -64.34 -27.01 4.23
C GLU A 25 -64.99 -25.70 3.74
N CYS A 26 -64.24 -24.87 3.00
CA CYS A 26 -64.80 -23.74 2.25
C CYS A 26 -65.37 -24.33 0.93
N GLU A 27 -66.70 -24.22 0.76
CA GLU A 27 -67.48 -24.77 -0.36
C GLU A 27 -66.88 -24.44 -1.74
N LYS A 28 -66.90 -25.43 -2.64
CA LYS A 28 -66.83 -25.21 -4.07
C LYS A 28 -68.23 -25.16 -4.67
N ASP A 29 -68.44 -24.10 -5.45
CA ASP A 29 -69.34 -23.95 -6.60
C ASP A 29 -70.84 -23.81 -6.29
N LEU A 30 -71.55 -22.83 -6.86
CA LEU A 30 -72.10 -22.83 -8.24
C LEU A 30 -72.75 -21.44 -8.57
N ASP A 31 -72.94 -20.93 -9.79
CA ASP A 31 -72.66 -21.43 -11.16
C ASP A 31 -72.97 -20.44 -12.33
N CYS A 32 -72.59 -20.89 -13.52
CA CYS A 32 -73.31 -20.90 -14.82
C CYS A 32 -73.73 -19.66 -15.63
N GLU A 33 -73.65 -18.40 -15.22
CA GLU A 33 -73.76 -17.26 -16.17
C GLU A 33 -72.90 -16.04 -15.78
N GLY A 34 -71.87 -15.74 -16.58
CA GLY A 34 -71.42 -14.36 -16.85
C GLY A 34 -70.73 -13.52 -15.74
N GLN A 35 -69.39 -13.52 -15.78
CA GLN A 35 -68.44 -12.46 -15.33
C GLN A 35 -68.17 -12.23 -13.83
N VAL A 36 -66.90 -12.42 -13.43
CA VAL A 36 -66.24 -11.63 -12.38
C VAL A 36 -65.19 -10.72 -13.03
N LYS A 37 -65.47 -9.41 -13.03
CA LYS A 37 -64.53 -8.36 -13.43
C LYS A 37 -63.46 -8.16 -12.36
N GLY A 38 -62.20 -8.30 -12.80
CA GLY A 38 -61.01 -7.66 -12.22
C GLY A 38 -60.58 -8.17 -10.84
N VAL A 39 -59.62 -9.09 -10.77
CA VAL A 39 -58.16 -8.86 -10.79
C VAL A 39 -57.48 -10.24 -10.97
N PRO A 40 -56.43 -10.39 -11.80
CA PRO A 40 -55.73 -11.67 -11.94
C PRO A 40 -55.06 -12.09 -10.64
N ALA A 41 -55.36 -13.31 -10.21
CA ALA A 41 -54.62 -14.01 -9.16
C ALA A 41 -53.23 -14.40 -9.70
N CYS A 42 -52.17 -13.78 -9.15
CA CYS A 42 -50.79 -14.29 -9.18
C CYS A 42 -49.95 -13.53 -8.13
N TYR A 43 -50.18 -13.80 -6.84
CA TYR A 43 -49.19 -13.52 -5.80
C TYR A 43 -49.01 -14.78 -4.96
N LYS A 44 -47.75 -15.19 -4.74
CA LYS A 44 -47.42 -16.17 -3.70
C LYS A 44 -47.95 -15.64 -2.37
N GLU A 45 -48.57 -16.52 -1.57
CA GLU A 45 -49.07 -16.15 -0.25
C GLU A 45 -47.96 -15.52 0.60
N PRO A 46 -48.22 -14.41 1.31
CA PRO A 46 -47.27 -13.85 2.26
C PRO A 46 -47.06 -14.84 3.42
N PRO A 47 -45.83 -15.03 3.92
CA PRO A 47 -45.50 -16.06 4.91
C PRO A 47 -46.26 -15.95 6.24
N ASP A 48 -46.86 -14.80 6.53
CA ASP A 48 -47.60 -14.52 7.76
C ASP A 48 -49.09 -14.88 7.70
N ALA A 49 -49.59 -15.33 6.54
CA ALA A 49 -51.01 -15.67 6.38
C ALA A 49 -51.42 -16.91 7.20
N GLY A 50 -50.45 -17.71 7.66
CA GLY A 50 -50.68 -18.97 8.37
C GLY A 50 -51.28 -20.01 7.43
N MET A 51 -50.56 -21.10 7.17
CA MET A 51 -51.07 -22.17 6.31
C MET A 51 -52.40 -22.71 6.85
N GLY A 52 -53.48 -22.56 6.07
CA GLY A 52 -54.77 -23.25 6.31
C GLY A 52 -55.89 -22.47 7.02
N LYS A 53 -55.89 -21.12 7.03
CA LYS A 53 -57.05 -20.34 7.54
C LYS A 53 -57.86 -19.71 6.39
N CYS A 54 -59.18 -19.96 6.33
CA CYS A 54 -60.07 -19.20 5.44
C CYS A 54 -60.15 -17.74 5.95
N MET A 55 -59.72 -16.78 5.12
CA MET A 55 -59.75 -15.34 5.40
C MET A 55 -60.77 -14.64 4.50
N THR A 56 -61.36 -13.56 4.98
CA THR A 56 -62.20 -12.68 4.14
C THR A 56 -61.35 -11.82 3.20
N VAL A 57 -61.91 -11.36 2.08
CA VAL A 57 -61.21 -10.47 1.10
C VAL A 57 -60.66 -9.20 1.76
N LYS A 58 -61.36 -8.68 2.78
CA LYS A 58 -60.93 -7.50 3.55
C LYS A 58 -59.68 -7.79 4.39
N GLU A 59 -59.60 -8.97 4.99
CA GLU A 59 -58.46 -9.41 5.79
C GLU A 59 -57.25 -9.74 4.91
N ALA A 60 -57.46 -10.38 3.75
CA ALA A 60 -56.39 -10.63 2.78
C ALA A 60 -55.79 -9.33 2.24
N ARG A 61 -56.63 -8.33 1.93
CA ARG A 61 -56.14 -6.98 1.55
C ARG A 61 -55.37 -6.31 2.69
N ALA A 62 -55.84 -6.41 3.93
CA ALA A 62 -55.12 -5.82 5.08
C ALA A 62 -53.77 -6.51 5.34
N ALA A 63 -53.70 -7.84 5.22
CA ALA A 63 -52.47 -8.60 5.35
C ALA A 63 -51.47 -8.25 4.23
N TYR A 64 -51.96 -8.15 2.98
CA TYR A 64 -51.14 -7.72 1.86
C TYR A 64 -50.65 -6.27 2.01
N GLN A 65 -51.47 -5.35 2.51
CA GLN A 65 -51.02 -3.97 2.78
C GLN A 65 -50.01 -3.91 3.92
N ARG A 66 -50.10 -4.78 4.95
CA ARG A 66 -49.07 -4.89 5.99
C ARG A 66 -47.77 -5.50 5.46
N TYR A 67 -47.86 -6.50 4.60
CA TYR A 67 -46.71 -7.11 3.91
C TYR A 67 -46.04 -6.12 2.97
N LYS A 68 -46.82 -5.39 2.17
CA LYS A 68 -46.36 -4.31 1.31
C LYS A 68 -45.71 -3.18 2.11
N LYS A 69 -46.28 -2.79 3.25
CA LYS A 69 -45.70 -1.79 4.16
C LYS A 69 -44.40 -2.27 4.85
N ARG A 70 -44.19 -3.59 4.95
CA ARG A 70 -42.95 -4.23 5.43
C ARG A 70 -41.89 -4.37 4.34
N LEU A 71 -42.32 -4.42 3.07
CA LEU A 71 -41.43 -4.33 1.90
C LEU A 71 -41.06 -2.88 1.57
N GLU A 72 -41.95 -1.92 1.84
CA GLU A 72 -41.77 -0.49 1.61
C GLU A 72 -41.16 0.24 2.81
N GLY A 73 -40.96 -0.44 3.94
CA GLY A 73 -40.38 0.15 5.15
C GLY A 73 -39.63 -0.89 5.97
N THR A 74 -38.39 -0.53 6.34
CA THR A 74 -37.42 -1.18 7.23
C THR A 74 -36.60 -2.35 6.66
N CYS A 75 -35.45 -2.03 6.07
CA CYS A 75 -34.23 -2.79 6.37
C CYS A 75 -33.75 -2.29 7.75
N THR A 76 -33.89 -3.11 8.79
CA THR A 76 -33.21 -2.90 10.07
C THR A 76 -32.38 -4.14 10.31
N ASP A 77 -31.08 -3.96 10.42
CA ASP A 77 -30.15 -4.91 11.02
C ASP A 77 -30.26 -4.87 12.56
N ALA A 78 -29.36 -5.59 13.25
CA ALA A 78 -29.53 -5.99 14.64
C ALA A 78 -29.39 -4.86 15.68
N ASP A 79 -28.86 -3.69 15.31
CA ASP A 79 -28.73 -2.50 16.18
C ASP A 79 -29.73 -1.37 15.81
N GLY A 80 -30.38 -1.46 14.65
CA GLY A 80 -31.65 -0.79 14.37
C GLY A 80 -31.54 0.66 13.88
N ASP A 81 -30.45 1.05 13.22
CA ASP A 81 -30.24 2.44 12.78
C ASP A 81 -30.58 2.72 11.30
N GLY A 82 -30.84 1.69 10.48
CA GLY A 82 -31.67 1.69 9.26
C GLY A 82 -31.55 2.88 8.29
N VAL A 83 -30.97 2.65 7.12
CA VAL A 83 -30.95 3.62 6.00
C VAL A 83 -32.38 3.82 5.43
N LYS A 84 -32.75 5.06 5.10
CA LYS A 84 -34.04 5.38 4.46
C LYS A 84 -34.11 4.77 3.06
N ALA A 85 -35.24 4.13 2.76
CA ALA A 85 -35.53 3.57 1.44
C ALA A 85 -35.48 4.65 0.35
N GLY A 86 -34.47 4.55 -0.52
CA GLY A 86 -34.22 5.44 -1.65
C GLY A 86 -32.84 5.20 -2.27
N GLU A 87 -31.86 4.79 -1.47
CA GLU A 87 -30.51 4.43 -1.91
C GLU A 87 -30.15 3.07 -1.28
N GLY A 88 -29.96 2.05 -2.13
CA GLY A 88 -29.28 0.78 -1.86
C GLY A 88 -29.63 -0.04 -0.60
N CYS A 89 -30.70 -0.84 -0.62
CA CYS A 89 -30.73 -2.10 0.15
C CYS A 89 -30.42 -3.25 -0.81
N PHE A 90 -29.20 -3.79 -0.77
CA PHE A 90 -28.88 -5.02 -1.50
C PHE A 90 -29.15 -6.25 -0.63
N PRO A 91 -29.92 -7.24 -1.11
CA PRO A 91 -30.12 -8.48 -0.39
C PRO A 91 -28.82 -9.28 -0.31
N LYS A 92 -28.67 -9.98 0.82
CA LYS A 92 -27.56 -10.79 1.36
C LYS A 92 -26.91 -11.86 0.44
N GLN A 93 -26.88 -11.70 -0.88
CA GLN A 93 -26.54 -12.80 -1.79
C GLN A 93 -25.36 -12.59 -2.76
N ASP A 94 -24.59 -11.50 -2.64
CA ASP A 94 -23.41 -11.25 -3.48
C ASP A 94 -22.10 -10.93 -2.69
N CYS A 95 -21.93 -11.39 -1.45
CA CYS A 95 -20.60 -11.44 -0.79
C CYS A 95 -20.06 -12.89 -0.85
N PRO A 96 -19.18 -13.26 -1.80
CA PRO A 96 -18.72 -14.64 -1.93
C PRO A 96 -17.71 -15.07 -0.86
N ASP A 97 -17.08 -14.13 -0.13
CA ASP A 97 -16.08 -14.43 0.89
C ASP A 97 -16.11 -13.35 2.00
N ALA A 98 -15.67 -13.70 3.22
CA ALA A 98 -15.89 -13.01 4.49
C ALA A 98 -15.24 -11.61 4.69
N VAL A 99 -15.32 -10.71 3.71
CA VAL A 99 -14.71 -9.37 3.75
C VAL A 99 -15.69 -8.32 3.18
N CYS A 100 -16.85 -8.17 3.81
CA CYS A 100 -17.76 -7.05 3.59
C CYS A 100 -17.96 -6.38 4.96
N ASP A 101 -17.35 -5.22 5.22
CA ASP A 101 -17.39 -4.49 6.51
C ASP A 101 -18.54 -3.47 6.60
N CYS A 102 -19.47 -3.48 5.64
CA CYS A 102 -20.82 -2.89 5.75
C CYS A 102 -21.69 -3.47 6.88
N ASN A 103 -21.09 -4.37 7.67
CA ASN A 103 -21.37 -4.76 9.04
C ASN A 103 -22.58 -5.66 9.34
N ASP A 104 -22.43 -6.56 10.32
CA ASP A 104 -23.59 -7.09 11.06
C ASP A 104 -23.43 -7.14 12.61
N THR A 105 -22.34 -6.59 13.20
CA THR A 105 -22.15 -6.56 14.68
C THR A 105 -21.47 -5.34 15.34
N ASP A 106 -20.80 -4.42 14.62
CA ASP A 106 -20.08 -3.27 15.20
C ASP A 106 -20.90 -1.96 15.21
N PRO A 107 -21.43 -1.50 16.35
CA PRO A 107 -22.30 -0.32 16.46
C PRO A 107 -21.61 1.03 16.20
N ALA A 108 -20.31 1.03 15.89
CA ALA A 108 -19.57 2.23 15.51
C ALA A 108 -19.46 2.44 13.98
N VAL A 109 -19.82 1.45 13.14
CA VAL A 109 -19.93 1.62 11.68
C VAL A 109 -21.29 2.22 11.35
N LYS A 110 -21.37 3.23 10.47
CA LYS A 110 -22.65 3.84 10.05
C LYS A 110 -22.80 3.81 8.54
N PRO A 111 -23.38 2.74 7.96
CA PRO A 111 -23.50 2.58 6.52
C PRO A 111 -24.14 3.80 5.83
N GLY A 112 -23.46 4.34 4.81
CA GLY A 112 -23.87 5.53 4.07
C GLY A 112 -23.59 6.86 4.78
N ALA A 113 -22.85 6.85 5.89
CA ALA A 113 -22.33 8.07 6.52
C ALA A 113 -21.05 8.53 5.82
N LYS A 114 -20.72 9.82 5.97
CA LYS A 114 -19.43 10.35 5.50
C LYS A 114 -18.30 9.63 6.25
N GLU A 115 -17.28 9.22 5.50
CA GLU A 115 -16.05 8.65 6.06
C GLU A 115 -15.46 9.44 7.24
N ILE A 116 -14.93 8.71 8.22
CA ILE A 116 -14.18 9.19 9.38
C ILE A 116 -12.86 8.40 9.50
N CYS A 117 -11.81 8.97 10.12
CA CYS A 117 -10.50 8.31 10.25
C CYS A 117 -10.54 7.15 11.27
N ASP A 118 -11.25 6.06 10.97
CA ASP A 118 -11.43 4.93 11.87
C ASP A 118 -11.28 3.57 11.18
N ILE A 119 -10.65 3.53 10.00
CA ILE A 119 -10.35 2.32 9.21
C ILE A 119 -11.54 1.41 8.91
N LYS A 120 -12.74 1.98 8.85
CA LYS A 120 -13.99 1.31 8.48
C LYS A 120 -14.54 1.93 7.21
N ASP A 121 -15.08 1.12 6.32
CA ASP A 121 -15.86 1.58 5.16
C ASP A 121 -17.23 2.05 5.65
N ASN A 122 -17.31 3.33 6.02
CA ASN A 122 -18.53 3.92 6.56
C ASN A 122 -19.53 4.27 5.45
N ASP A 123 -19.06 4.48 4.22
CA ASP A 123 -19.93 4.76 3.06
C ASP A 123 -20.24 3.55 2.17
N CYS A 124 -19.67 2.38 2.48
CA CYS A 124 -19.95 1.09 1.87
C CYS A 124 -19.62 1.02 0.37
N ASP A 125 -18.59 1.75 -0.06
CA ASP A 125 -18.13 1.77 -1.45
C ASP A 125 -17.16 0.62 -1.81
N GLU A 126 -16.94 -0.32 -0.88
CA GLU A 126 -15.96 -1.41 -0.93
C GLU A 126 -14.49 -0.94 -0.87
N GLU A 127 -14.26 0.33 -0.54
CA GLU A 127 -12.94 0.89 -0.31
C GLU A 127 -12.81 1.42 1.13
N LEU A 128 -11.80 0.94 1.86
CA LEU A 128 -11.37 1.54 3.15
C LEU A 128 -10.69 2.91 2.95
N ASN A 129 -11.12 3.68 1.96
CA ASN A 129 -10.35 4.77 1.40
C ASN A 129 -10.39 6.04 2.25
N GLU A 130 -11.02 6.07 3.42
CA GLU A 130 -11.18 7.14 4.42
C GLU A 130 -11.51 8.55 3.89
N GLY A 131 -11.48 8.84 2.58
CA GLY A 131 -11.79 10.09 1.87
C GLY A 131 -11.24 11.41 2.45
N LEU A 132 -10.52 11.36 3.57
CA LEU A 132 -10.28 12.45 4.49
C LEU A 132 -8.78 12.72 4.57
N ASP A 133 -8.47 14.01 4.54
CA ASP A 133 -7.12 14.48 4.82
C ASP A 133 -6.77 14.17 6.28
N HIS A 134 -5.50 13.85 6.50
CA HIS A 134 -4.88 13.55 7.78
C HIS A 134 -5.26 12.23 8.46
N CYS A 135 -5.68 11.20 7.71
CA CYS A 135 -5.82 9.83 8.23
C CYS A 135 -4.67 8.92 7.78
N VAL A 136 -4.26 7.98 8.63
CA VAL A 136 -3.29 6.93 8.31
C VAL A 136 -3.97 5.56 8.39
N GLY A 137 -4.10 4.89 7.25
CA GLY A 137 -4.68 3.56 7.14
C GLY A 137 -3.66 2.51 6.71
N THR A 138 -3.91 1.25 7.05
CA THR A 138 -3.14 0.13 6.50
C THR A 138 -3.66 -0.22 5.12
N LEU A 139 -2.78 -0.14 4.14
CA LEU A 139 -3.09 -0.56 2.79
C LEU A 139 -2.88 -2.07 2.62
N LEU A 140 -1.76 -2.59 3.13
CA LEU A 140 -1.37 -3.99 2.96
C LEU A 140 -0.62 -4.52 4.19
N GLY A 141 -0.98 -5.73 4.60
CA GLY A 141 -0.19 -6.57 5.50
C GLY A 141 -0.48 -6.47 6.99
N GLY A 142 0.38 -7.14 7.77
CA GLY A 142 0.25 -7.27 9.22
C GLY A 142 0.65 -8.67 9.68
N LYS A 143 0.89 -8.84 10.98
CA LYS A 143 1.36 -10.11 11.58
C LYS A 143 0.42 -11.30 11.36
N GLN A 144 -0.85 -11.06 10.99
CA GLN A 144 -1.87 -12.08 10.76
C GLN A 144 -2.09 -12.43 9.27
N GLU A 145 -1.58 -11.61 8.33
CA GLU A 145 -1.82 -11.81 6.90
C GLU A 145 -0.83 -12.81 6.27
N PRO A 146 -1.30 -13.87 5.58
CA PRO A 146 -0.44 -14.89 4.98
C PRO A 146 0.56 -14.34 3.96
N ILE A 147 0.18 -13.27 3.26
CA ILE A 147 0.95 -12.65 2.17
C ILE A 147 2.22 -11.96 2.73
N MET A 148 2.19 -11.54 4.01
CA MET A 148 3.29 -10.84 4.68
C MET A 148 3.99 -11.67 5.75
N LYS A 149 3.49 -12.88 6.05
CA LYS A 149 4.18 -13.86 6.91
C LYS A 149 5.53 -14.32 6.33
N PHE A 150 5.72 -14.14 5.01
CA PHE A 150 6.97 -14.39 4.28
C PHE A 150 7.79 -13.13 4.02
N MET A 151 7.41 -11.98 4.59
CA MET A 151 8.20 -10.73 4.56
C MET A 151 9.03 -10.61 5.85
N THR A 152 10.06 -11.44 5.97
CA THR A 152 11.11 -11.24 6.99
C THR A 152 12.05 -10.14 6.50
N ILE A 153 11.60 -8.88 6.45
CA ILE A 153 12.38 -7.83 5.78
C ILE A 153 13.27 -7.07 6.75
N MET A 154 14.58 -7.26 6.59
CA MET A 154 15.53 -6.16 6.65
C MET A 154 15.36 -5.32 5.37
N THR A 155 14.67 -4.16 5.47
CA THR A 155 14.47 -3.06 4.47
C THR A 155 13.76 -3.29 3.10
N SER A 156 12.77 -2.45 2.76
CA SER A 156 11.97 -2.50 1.51
C SER A 156 11.87 -1.12 0.81
N GLY A 157 11.73 -1.11 -0.52
CA GLY A 157 11.50 0.09 -1.34
C GLY A 157 10.06 0.18 -1.84
N VAL A 158 9.61 1.40 -2.18
CA VAL A 158 8.27 1.66 -2.73
C VAL A 158 8.35 2.74 -3.80
N VAL A 159 7.63 2.56 -4.91
CA VAL A 159 7.50 3.58 -5.97
C VAL A 159 6.11 3.53 -6.60
N ALA A 160 5.50 4.71 -6.79
CA ALA A 160 4.24 4.85 -7.50
C ALA A 160 4.49 4.99 -9.01
N ALA A 161 3.77 4.20 -9.80
CA ALA A 161 3.78 4.24 -11.25
C ALA A 161 2.81 5.32 -11.79
N PRO A 162 3.01 5.82 -13.03
CA PRO A 162 2.14 6.83 -13.62
C PRO A 162 0.66 6.47 -13.73
N ASN A 163 0.34 5.17 -13.78
CA ASN A 163 -1.02 4.64 -13.85
C ASN A 163 -1.67 4.47 -12.46
N GLY A 164 -0.98 4.84 -11.39
CA GLY A 164 -1.42 4.69 -10.00
C GLY A 164 -0.98 3.38 -9.33
N ASP A 165 -0.42 2.42 -10.08
CA ASP A 165 0.06 1.18 -9.49
C ASP A 165 1.21 1.47 -8.52
N VAL A 166 1.37 0.65 -7.49
CA VAL A 166 2.47 0.79 -6.52
C VAL A 166 3.37 -0.43 -6.60
N TYR A 167 4.66 -0.21 -6.82
CA TYR A 167 5.67 -1.26 -6.81
C TYR A 167 6.38 -1.28 -5.48
N ILE A 168 6.49 -2.46 -4.89
CA ILE A 168 7.08 -2.67 -3.57
C ILE A 168 8.16 -3.74 -3.72
N SER A 169 9.36 -3.47 -3.20
CA SER A 169 10.40 -4.50 -3.09
C SER A 169 10.38 -5.13 -1.71
N ASP A 170 10.74 -6.41 -1.63
CA ASP A 170 11.07 -7.08 -0.37
C ASP A 170 12.45 -7.73 -0.45
N GLU A 171 12.75 -8.66 0.45
CA GLU A 171 14.04 -9.34 0.58
C GLU A 171 14.67 -9.79 -0.76
N HIS A 172 13.89 -10.36 -1.69
CA HIS A 172 14.40 -10.85 -2.98
C HIS A 172 13.42 -10.63 -4.15
N ARG A 173 12.27 -9.98 -3.92
CA ARG A 173 11.13 -9.96 -4.84
C ARG A 173 10.63 -8.54 -5.05
N ILE A 174 9.98 -8.34 -6.20
CA ILE A 174 9.26 -7.12 -6.54
C ILE A 174 7.79 -7.47 -6.74
N TYR A 175 6.92 -6.75 -6.04
CA TYR A 175 5.48 -6.82 -6.14
C TYR A 175 4.94 -5.57 -6.83
N ARG A 176 3.81 -5.74 -7.52
CA ARG A 176 2.98 -4.65 -8.02
C ARG A 176 1.61 -4.78 -7.35
N MET A 177 1.14 -3.70 -6.76
CA MET A 177 -0.23 -3.51 -6.33
C MET A 177 -0.97 -2.74 -7.41
N ASP A 178 -2.03 -3.33 -7.93
CA ASP A 178 -2.92 -2.72 -8.91
C ASP A 178 -3.69 -1.56 -8.26
N ALA A 179 -3.69 -0.41 -8.91
CA ALA A 179 -4.32 0.80 -8.38
C ALA A 179 -5.85 0.67 -8.22
N LYS A 180 -6.50 -0.14 -9.08
CA LYS A 180 -7.96 -0.19 -9.21
C LYS A 180 -8.59 -1.22 -8.28
N ASN A 181 -7.98 -2.38 -8.15
CA ASN A 181 -8.55 -3.49 -7.37
C ASN A 181 -7.67 -3.90 -6.18
N ARG A 182 -6.61 -3.12 -5.88
CA ARG A 182 -5.66 -3.34 -4.79
C ARG A 182 -4.98 -4.70 -4.79
N LYS A 183 -5.08 -5.48 -5.88
CA LYS A 183 -4.50 -6.81 -5.98
C LYS A 183 -2.99 -6.72 -6.04
N ILE A 184 -2.32 -7.43 -5.14
CA ILE A 184 -0.88 -7.60 -5.16
C ILE A 184 -0.51 -8.80 -6.04
N ILE A 185 0.43 -8.60 -6.95
CA ILE A 185 1.06 -9.69 -7.71
C ILE A 185 2.57 -9.60 -7.63
N ARG A 186 3.24 -10.74 -7.42
CA ARG A 186 4.70 -10.81 -7.60
C ARG A 186 5.02 -10.70 -9.08
N VAL A 187 5.69 -9.62 -9.47
CA VAL A 187 6.05 -9.33 -10.85
C VAL A 187 7.48 -9.76 -11.19
N ALA A 188 8.40 -9.73 -10.23
CA ALA A 188 9.76 -10.21 -10.42
C ALA A 188 10.41 -10.76 -9.14
N GLY A 189 11.52 -11.48 -9.32
CA GLY A 189 12.31 -12.03 -8.22
C GLY A 189 11.85 -13.41 -7.77
N SER A 190 12.79 -14.14 -7.16
CA SER A 190 12.62 -15.50 -6.66
C SER A 190 12.72 -15.52 -5.13
N GLU A 191 12.46 -16.67 -4.51
CA GLU A 191 12.65 -16.85 -3.06
C GLU A 191 14.13 -16.96 -2.65
N LYS A 192 15.05 -17.00 -3.62
CA LYS A 192 16.49 -17.14 -3.37
C LYS A 192 17.24 -15.87 -3.79
N PRO A 193 18.27 -15.46 -3.02
CA PRO A 193 19.17 -14.40 -3.43
C PRO A 193 19.92 -14.76 -4.71
N GLY A 194 20.44 -13.73 -5.37
CA GLY A 194 21.31 -13.82 -6.54
C GLY A 194 21.03 -12.73 -7.55
N ASN A 195 21.70 -12.79 -8.71
CA ASN A 195 21.69 -11.73 -9.71
C ASN A 195 21.27 -12.20 -11.12
N ASP A 196 20.55 -13.34 -11.22
CA ASP A 196 20.10 -13.91 -12.49
C ASP A 196 19.26 -12.91 -13.31
N ASN A 197 19.69 -12.65 -14.55
CA ASN A 197 19.01 -11.79 -15.52
C ASN A 197 17.97 -12.59 -16.33
N ARG A 198 16.78 -12.75 -15.76
CA ARG A 198 15.67 -13.52 -16.36
C ARG A 198 14.37 -12.75 -16.32
N LYS A 199 13.32 -13.33 -16.90
CA LYS A 199 11.99 -12.73 -16.95
C LYS A 199 11.19 -13.04 -15.68
N GLY A 200 10.58 -12.00 -15.11
CA GLY A 200 9.65 -12.07 -13.99
C GLY A 200 10.17 -12.86 -12.79
N LYS A 201 9.39 -13.84 -12.34
CA LYS A 201 9.67 -14.65 -11.13
C LYS A 201 10.93 -15.53 -11.22
N LEU A 202 11.54 -15.63 -12.41
CA LEU A 202 12.80 -16.35 -12.61
C LEU A 202 14.02 -15.45 -12.42
N ALA A 203 13.86 -14.13 -12.42
CA ALA A 203 14.93 -13.20 -12.06
C ALA A 203 15.31 -13.41 -10.58
N ARG A 204 16.55 -13.06 -10.23
CA ARG A 204 16.98 -13.02 -8.83
C ARG A 204 17.49 -11.64 -8.47
N PHE A 205 17.24 -11.26 -7.22
CA PHE A 205 17.75 -10.06 -6.56
C PHE A 205 18.31 -10.46 -5.19
N ASP A 206 19.16 -9.64 -4.59
CA ASP A 206 19.57 -9.76 -3.20
C ASP A 206 19.36 -8.42 -2.49
N ARG A 207 18.35 -8.37 -1.61
CA ARG A 207 17.92 -7.16 -0.88
C ARG A 207 17.70 -5.96 -1.82
N PRO A 208 16.80 -6.04 -2.82
CA PRO A 208 16.42 -4.88 -3.62
C PRO A 208 15.77 -3.79 -2.76
N ARG A 209 16.29 -2.57 -2.88
CA ARG A 209 15.93 -1.40 -2.06
C ARG A 209 15.10 -0.40 -2.87
N GLY A 210 15.52 0.87 -2.91
CA GLY A 210 14.85 1.93 -3.63
C GLY A 210 14.73 1.64 -5.12
N MET A 211 13.65 2.14 -5.69
CA MET A 211 13.30 1.94 -7.09
C MET A 211 12.84 3.25 -7.72
N ALA A 212 13.11 3.40 -9.01
CA ALA A 212 12.60 4.50 -9.83
C ALA A 212 12.03 3.95 -11.13
N MET A 213 10.95 4.55 -11.63
CA MET A 213 10.34 4.18 -12.90
C MET A 213 10.56 5.29 -13.93
N ASP A 214 10.96 4.93 -15.14
CA ASP A 214 11.02 5.88 -16.25
C ASP A 214 9.65 6.06 -16.94
N THR A 215 9.56 6.99 -17.88
CA THR A 215 8.32 7.28 -18.61
C THR A 215 7.91 6.17 -19.60
N ALA A 216 8.82 5.26 -19.93
CA ALA A 216 8.55 4.09 -20.77
C ALA A 216 8.11 2.86 -19.94
N GLY A 217 8.07 2.99 -18.60
CA GLY A 217 7.65 1.93 -17.68
C GLY A 217 8.77 0.96 -17.30
N TYR A 218 10.04 1.26 -17.60
CA TYR A 218 11.15 0.50 -17.04
C TYR A 218 11.32 0.84 -15.57
N LEU A 219 11.46 -0.19 -14.75
CA LEU A 219 11.75 -0.06 -13.33
C LEU A 219 13.24 -0.27 -13.09
N TYR A 220 13.88 0.68 -12.43
CA TYR A 220 15.28 0.66 -12.03
C TYR A 220 15.35 0.36 -10.54
N ILE A 221 16.16 -0.61 -10.16
CA ILE A 221 16.17 -1.19 -8.81
C ILE A 221 17.59 -1.12 -8.26
N ALA A 222 17.75 -0.52 -7.08
CA ALA A 222 18.99 -0.59 -6.31
C ALA A 222 19.08 -1.96 -5.64
N ASP A 223 19.87 -2.87 -6.20
CA ASP A 223 20.02 -4.26 -5.74
C ASP A 223 21.20 -4.32 -4.78
N CYS A 224 20.97 -3.82 -3.55
CA CYS A 224 22.01 -3.53 -2.57
C CYS A 224 22.92 -4.73 -2.30
N GLY A 225 22.35 -5.92 -2.10
CA GLY A 225 23.12 -7.13 -1.80
C GLY A 225 23.97 -7.63 -2.96
N ASN A 226 23.56 -7.31 -4.20
CA ASN A 226 24.33 -7.61 -5.40
C ASN A 226 25.23 -6.45 -5.88
N ASN A 227 25.32 -5.36 -5.10
CA ASN A 227 26.16 -4.18 -5.37
C ASN A 227 25.95 -3.56 -6.77
N CYS A 228 24.72 -3.55 -7.27
CA CYS A 228 24.46 -3.09 -8.63
C CYS A 228 23.06 -2.48 -8.80
N ILE A 229 22.85 -1.81 -9.92
CA ILE A 229 21.55 -1.32 -10.36
C ILE A 229 20.99 -2.29 -11.39
N ARG A 230 19.78 -2.79 -11.15
CA ARG A 230 19.03 -3.66 -12.08
C ARG A 230 17.98 -2.84 -12.81
N ARG A 231 17.57 -3.30 -13.98
CA ARG A 231 16.46 -2.73 -14.75
C ARG A 231 15.51 -3.84 -15.18
N MET A 232 14.23 -3.65 -14.89
CA MET A 232 13.12 -4.50 -15.33
C MET A 232 12.33 -3.77 -16.42
N ALA A 233 12.17 -4.42 -17.57
CA ALA A 233 11.34 -3.93 -18.66
C ALA A 233 9.83 -4.11 -18.35
N PRO A 234 8.93 -3.36 -19.02
CA PRO A 234 7.48 -3.52 -18.86
C PRO A 234 6.98 -4.94 -19.12
N ASP A 235 7.68 -5.69 -19.99
CA ASP A 235 7.36 -7.09 -20.27
C ASP A 235 7.82 -8.05 -19.16
N GLY A 236 8.58 -7.56 -18.17
CA GLY A 236 9.11 -8.31 -17.03
C GLY A 236 10.56 -8.81 -17.20
N GLN A 237 11.25 -8.54 -18.31
CA GLN A 237 12.66 -8.93 -18.46
C GLN A 237 13.57 -8.13 -17.52
N VAL A 238 14.34 -8.81 -16.68
CA VAL A 238 15.33 -8.18 -15.78
C VAL A 238 16.73 -8.28 -16.38
N SER A 239 17.49 -7.19 -16.28
CA SER A 239 18.89 -7.08 -16.73
C SER A 239 19.70 -6.22 -15.77
N THR A 240 21.03 -6.37 -15.75
CA THR A 240 21.93 -5.45 -15.06
C THR A 240 22.01 -4.13 -15.83
N TRP A 241 21.74 -3.02 -15.16
CA TRP A 241 21.80 -1.67 -15.73
C TRP A 241 23.12 -0.97 -15.46
N ALA A 242 23.64 -1.06 -14.25
CA ALA A 242 24.96 -0.52 -13.92
C ALA A 242 25.58 -1.23 -12.73
N GLY A 243 26.90 -1.26 -12.68
CA GLY A 243 27.68 -1.95 -11.68
C GLY A 243 28.00 -3.38 -12.09
N LYS A 244 29.20 -3.82 -11.73
CA LYS A 244 29.61 -5.22 -11.84
C LYS A 244 28.87 -6.03 -10.78
N CYS A 245 27.72 -6.57 -11.20
CA CYS A 245 26.78 -7.19 -10.31
C CYS A 245 27.33 -8.52 -9.76
N SER A 246 27.59 -8.58 -8.46
CA SER A 246 28.18 -9.75 -7.79
C SER A 246 27.50 -9.97 -6.44
N SER A 247 27.19 -11.23 -6.13
CA SER A 247 26.73 -11.67 -4.81
C SER A 247 27.89 -12.19 -3.93
N GLU A 248 29.12 -12.23 -4.46
CA GLU A 248 30.26 -12.76 -3.73
C GLU A 248 30.83 -11.72 -2.77
N SER A 249 31.08 -12.15 -1.53
CA SER A 249 31.50 -11.32 -0.40
C SER A 249 32.94 -10.79 -0.50
N ASP A 250 33.67 -11.19 -1.54
CA ASP A 250 35.06 -10.78 -1.83
C ASP A 250 35.15 -9.68 -2.92
N ASP A 251 34.05 -9.36 -3.60
CA ASP A 251 33.92 -8.16 -4.45
C ASP A 251 33.38 -6.97 -3.64
N THR A 252 33.77 -6.88 -2.36
CA THR A 252 33.49 -5.73 -1.48
C THR A 252 34.36 -4.55 -1.88
N GLY A 253 33.92 -3.78 -2.87
CA GLY A 253 33.95 -2.33 -2.74
C GLY A 253 35.23 -1.56 -3.10
N LEU A 254 35.91 -1.85 -4.22
CA LEU A 254 36.75 -0.82 -4.85
C LEU A 254 35.84 0.14 -5.62
N ASP A 255 35.31 1.14 -4.93
CA ASP A 255 34.56 2.26 -5.48
C ASP A 255 35.17 2.75 -6.81
N LYS A 256 34.43 2.54 -7.90
CA LYS A 256 34.92 2.80 -9.26
C LYS A 256 33.82 3.43 -10.11
N ASP A 257 34.15 4.58 -10.67
CA ASP A 257 33.39 5.25 -11.73
C ASP A 257 33.86 4.74 -13.11
N GLY A 258 33.13 5.09 -14.18
CA GLY A 258 33.43 4.69 -15.55
C GLY A 258 32.24 4.01 -16.24
N ASP A 259 32.51 3.19 -17.25
CA ASP A 259 31.45 2.48 -17.97
C ASP A 259 30.67 1.53 -17.05
N TRP A 260 29.37 1.36 -17.31
CA TRP A 260 28.46 0.65 -16.42
C TRP A 260 28.89 -0.77 -16.03
N GLN A 261 29.63 -1.50 -16.88
CA GLN A 261 30.08 -2.88 -16.62
C GLN A 261 31.25 -2.90 -15.64
N GLU A 262 32.04 -1.83 -15.64
CA GLU A 262 33.26 -1.69 -14.86
C GLU A 262 33.06 -0.88 -13.59
N ALA A 263 31.99 -0.08 -13.53
CA ALA A 263 31.63 0.64 -12.33
C ALA A 263 31.41 -0.32 -11.15
N ARG A 264 31.71 0.15 -9.95
CA ARG A 264 31.50 -0.57 -8.69
C ARG A 264 30.72 0.30 -7.74
N PHE A 265 29.63 -0.27 -7.21
CA PHE A 265 28.86 0.30 -6.11
C PHE A 265 29.12 -0.55 -4.85
N TRP A 266 28.72 -0.05 -3.70
CA TRP A 266 28.69 -0.82 -2.47
C TRP A 266 27.39 -0.59 -1.71
N CYS A 267 26.50 -1.57 -1.80
CA CYS A 267 25.11 -1.49 -1.36
C CYS A 267 24.44 -0.17 -1.79
N PRO A 268 24.19 0.02 -3.10
CA PRO A 268 23.31 1.09 -3.53
C PRO A 268 21.94 0.89 -2.89
N ILE A 269 21.45 1.89 -2.17
CA ILE A 269 20.19 1.78 -1.41
C ILE A 269 19.03 2.45 -2.12
N ASP A 270 19.32 3.37 -3.05
CA ASP A 270 18.28 4.11 -3.72
C ASP A 270 18.69 4.66 -5.08
N VAL A 271 17.68 4.88 -5.93
CA VAL A 271 17.79 5.51 -7.24
C VAL A 271 16.66 6.51 -7.50
N ALA A 272 16.96 7.58 -8.23
CA ALA A 272 15.98 8.57 -8.70
C ALA A 272 16.44 9.22 -10.02
N PHE A 273 15.50 9.65 -10.86
CA PHE A 273 15.83 10.35 -12.11
C PHE A 273 16.00 11.86 -11.90
N ASP A 274 17.07 12.42 -12.42
CA ASP A 274 17.22 13.88 -12.55
C ASP A 274 16.38 14.42 -13.74
N PRO A 275 16.15 15.75 -13.83
CA PRO A 275 15.40 16.35 -14.94
C PRO A 275 16.00 16.08 -16.32
N GLU A 276 17.31 15.84 -16.39
CA GLU A 276 18.03 15.49 -17.62
C GLU A 276 17.81 14.02 -18.02
N GLY A 277 17.25 13.18 -17.14
CA GLY A 277 16.97 11.77 -17.36
C GLY A 277 18.16 10.83 -17.06
N ASN A 278 19.12 11.28 -16.25
CA ASN A 278 20.14 10.43 -15.66
C ASN A 278 19.62 9.81 -14.36
N LEU A 279 20.13 8.63 -14.02
CA LEU A 279 19.77 7.94 -12.78
C LEU A 279 20.76 8.32 -11.68
N ILE A 280 20.34 9.09 -10.70
CA ILE A 280 21.12 9.37 -9.48
C ILE A 280 20.98 8.19 -8.54
N VAL A 281 22.08 7.80 -7.91
CA VAL A 281 22.21 6.63 -7.05
C VAL A 281 22.77 7.06 -5.69
N ALA A 282 22.11 6.66 -4.60
CA ALA A 282 22.70 6.71 -3.27
C ALA A 282 23.52 5.45 -3.05
N ASP A 283 24.83 5.59 -3.14
CA ASP A 283 25.79 4.51 -2.94
C ASP A 283 26.20 4.49 -1.47
N MET A 284 25.39 3.80 -0.67
CA MET A 284 25.32 4.01 0.78
C MET A 284 26.64 3.73 1.47
N LEU A 285 27.25 2.57 1.21
CA LEU A 285 28.46 2.16 1.93
C LEU A 285 29.70 2.84 1.37
N ASN A 286 29.71 3.23 0.08
CA ASN A 286 30.72 4.13 -0.47
C ASN A 286 30.57 5.57 0.04
N SER A 287 29.49 5.91 0.75
CA SER A 287 29.21 7.27 1.25
C SER A 287 29.22 8.33 0.14
N LYS A 288 28.70 7.95 -1.02
CA LYS A 288 28.70 8.78 -2.24
C LYS A 288 27.32 8.86 -2.85
N ILE A 289 27.10 9.96 -3.54
CA ILE A 289 26.00 10.10 -4.50
C ILE A 289 26.60 9.99 -5.88
N LYS A 290 26.17 9.00 -6.65
CA LYS A 290 26.61 8.72 -8.02
C LYS A 290 25.50 9.04 -9.01
N LYS A 291 25.85 9.11 -10.29
CA LYS A 291 24.95 9.34 -11.42
C LYS A 291 25.31 8.34 -12.52
N VAL A 292 24.31 7.66 -13.04
CA VAL A 292 24.40 6.84 -14.25
C VAL A 292 23.75 7.63 -15.39
N THR A 293 24.56 8.06 -16.35
CA THR A 293 24.09 8.83 -17.51
C THR A 293 23.28 7.95 -18.48
N LYS A 294 22.64 8.57 -19.47
CA LYS A 294 21.87 7.84 -20.50
C LYS A 294 22.72 6.89 -21.35
N ASP A 295 23.98 7.25 -21.60
CA ASP A 295 25.02 6.41 -22.22
C ASP A 295 25.62 5.37 -21.24
N ARG A 296 25.07 5.28 -20.02
CA ARG A 296 25.45 4.31 -18.98
C ARG A 296 26.89 4.49 -18.51
N LYS A 297 27.32 5.74 -18.37
CA LYS A 297 28.54 6.09 -17.64
C LYS A 297 28.21 6.42 -16.20
N VAL A 298 28.95 5.85 -15.26
CA VAL A 298 28.84 6.08 -13.83
C VAL A 298 29.82 7.16 -13.41
N GLU A 299 29.34 8.19 -12.73
CA GLU A 299 30.12 9.33 -12.26
C GLU A 299 29.72 9.69 -10.82
N THR A 300 30.70 9.96 -9.97
CA THR A 300 30.46 10.52 -8.64
C THR A 300 30.01 11.97 -8.77
N VAL A 301 28.87 12.31 -8.14
CA VAL A 301 28.31 13.67 -8.10
C VAL A 301 28.69 14.37 -6.80
N ALA A 302 28.72 13.64 -5.69
CA ALA A 302 29.08 14.18 -4.39
C ALA A 302 29.61 13.11 -3.43
N GLY A 303 30.45 13.53 -2.50
CA GLY A 303 31.02 12.68 -1.47
C GLY A 303 32.48 12.33 -1.77
N ILE A 304 33.36 12.60 -0.82
CA ILE A 304 34.76 12.15 -0.83
C ILE A 304 35.00 10.93 0.08
N GLY A 305 33.92 10.34 0.61
CA GLY A 305 33.98 9.08 1.38
C GLY A 305 34.41 7.90 0.51
N GLY A 306 34.47 6.71 1.09
CA GLY A 306 34.93 5.51 0.37
C GLY A 306 36.44 5.24 0.46
N GLN A 307 37.19 6.01 1.26
CA GLN A 307 38.56 5.64 1.61
C GLN A 307 38.54 4.72 2.81
N GLU A 308 39.20 3.58 2.69
CA GLU A 308 39.42 2.65 3.79
C GLU A 308 40.35 3.27 4.83
N ASP A 309 40.08 3.05 6.11
CA ASP A 309 41.06 3.23 7.18
C ASP A 309 42.14 2.15 7.12
N GLU A 310 43.10 2.19 8.04
CA GLU A 310 44.21 1.23 8.10
C GLU A 310 43.71 -0.22 8.29
N GLU A 311 42.47 -0.39 8.76
CA GLU A 311 41.77 -1.64 8.97
C GLU A 311 40.86 -2.06 7.80
N GLY A 312 40.77 -1.27 6.72
CA GLY A 312 39.94 -1.62 5.55
C GLY A 312 38.49 -1.12 5.61
N TYR A 313 38.11 -0.27 6.57
CA TYR A 313 36.74 0.24 6.72
C TYR A 313 36.57 1.65 6.12
N VAL A 314 35.45 1.87 5.42
CA VAL A 314 35.16 3.16 4.79
C VAL A 314 35.04 4.29 5.81
N VAL A 315 35.83 5.35 5.61
CA VAL A 315 35.79 6.59 6.40
C VAL A 315 34.52 7.38 6.06
N HIS A 316 33.53 7.28 6.96
CA HIS A 316 32.30 8.07 6.95
C HIS A 316 32.47 9.46 7.60
N GLY A 317 31.52 10.39 7.39
CA GLY A 317 31.50 11.62 8.19
C GLY A 317 30.54 12.69 7.70
N TYR A 318 30.68 13.89 8.26
CA TYR A 318 29.87 15.05 7.91
C TYR A 318 30.76 16.22 7.48
N ALA A 319 30.51 16.76 6.29
CA ALA A 319 31.07 18.03 5.86
C ALA A 319 30.22 18.64 4.73
N ASP A 320 29.88 19.93 4.86
CA ASP A 320 29.34 20.75 3.77
C ASP A 320 30.48 21.36 2.93
N GLY A 321 30.17 21.79 1.70
CA GLY A 321 31.11 22.47 0.80
C GLY A 321 31.16 21.87 -0.61
N PRO A 322 32.25 22.09 -1.36
CA PRO A 322 32.42 21.54 -2.69
C PRO A 322 32.22 20.02 -2.74
N ALA A 323 31.33 19.57 -3.62
CA ALA A 323 30.76 18.22 -3.58
C ALA A 323 31.80 17.11 -3.74
N LEU A 324 32.81 17.32 -4.59
CA LEU A 324 33.85 16.32 -4.92
C LEU A 324 35.20 16.56 -4.21
N LYS A 325 35.30 17.59 -3.37
CA LYS A 325 36.58 17.95 -2.72
C LYS A 325 36.51 18.00 -1.19
N LYS A 326 35.31 18.18 -0.64
CA LYS A 326 35.13 18.40 0.80
C LYS A 326 33.95 17.64 1.36
N ALA A 327 32.86 17.55 0.61
CA ALA A 327 31.61 17.05 1.16
C ALA A 327 31.74 15.58 1.61
N ARG A 328 31.23 15.29 2.81
CA ARG A 328 31.18 13.93 3.39
C ARG A 328 29.75 13.59 3.80
N PHE A 329 29.41 12.33 3.60
CA PHE A 329 28.16 11.68 4.02
C PHE A 329 28.47 10.52 4.96
N ASN A 330 27.45 10.06 5.68
CA ASN A 330 27.51 8.88 6.53
C ASN A 330 26.24 8.05 6.30
N GLU A 331 26.37 6.99 5.50
CA GLU A 331 25.27 6.18 4.98
C GLU A 331 24.14 7.04 4.38
N PRO A 332 24.41 7.75 3.26
CA PRO A 332 23.35 8.42 2.53
C PRO A 332 22.34 7.38 2.05
N ALA A 333 21.09 7.57 2.45
CA ALA A 333 19.98 6.67 2.21
C ALA A 333 19.10 7.19 1.04
N GLY A 334 17.82 7.45 1.28
CA GLY A 334 16.90 7.87 0.22
C GLY A 334 17.20 9.26 -0.36
N LEU A 335 16.88 9.41 -1.65
CA LEU A 335 17.05 10.62 -2.44
C LEU A 335 15.72 11.20 -2.95
N ALA A 336 15.66 12.50 -3.19
CA ALA A 336 14.58 13.10 -3.98
C ALA A 336 15.14 14.24 -4.82
N ILE A 337 14.72 14.35 -6.07
CA ILE A 337 15.30 15.32 -6.99
C ILE A 337 14.23 16.32 -7.37
N ALA A 338 14.48 17.60 -7.07
CA ALA A 338 13.59 18.68 -7.42
C ALA A 338 13.67 19.02 -8.91
N LYS A 339 12.62 19.65 -9.43
CA LYS A 339 12.54 20.09 -10.84
C LYS A 339 13.69 21.03 -11.25
N ASP A 340 14.29 21.72 -10.29
CA ASP A 340 15.43 22.62 -10.51
C ASP A 340 16.80 21.92 -10.43
N GLY A 341 16.81 20.58 -10.39
CA GLY A 341 18.00 19.75 -10.30
C GLY A 341 18.59 19.61 -8.90
N THR A 342 17.96 20.17 -7.85
CA THR A 342 18.44 19.98 -6.47
C THR A 342 18.23 18.54 -6.03
N ILE A 343 19.30 17.85 -5.61
CA ILE A 343 19.23 16.51 -5.05
C ILE A 343 19.15 16.62 -3.52
N TYR A 344 18.05 16.16 -2.93
CA TYR A 344 17.91 16.00 -1.50
C TYR A 344 18.31 14.58 -1.09
N VAL A 345 19.01 14.47 0.04
CA VAL A 345 19.58 13.22 0.54
C VAL A 345 19.23 13.08 2.01
N ALA A 346 18.66 11.94 2.41
CA ALA A 346 18.63 11.53 3.81
C ALA A 346 20.03 11.03 4.20
N ASP A 347 20.79 11.83 4.93
CA ASP A 347 22.14 11.46 5.39
C ASP A 347 21.99 10.77 6.75
N SER A 348 21.63 9.49 6.69
CA SER A 348 20.94 8.76 7.77
C SER A 348 21.75 8.76 9.06
N LYS A 349 23.02 8.36 9.02
CA LYS A 349 23.88 8.33 10.21
C LYS A 349 24.43 9.69 10.59
N ASN A 350 24.24 10.74 9.78
CA ASN A 350 24.45 12.13 10.18
C ASN A 350 23.17 12.81 10.71
N ASN A 351 22.05 12.07 10.79
CA ASN A 351 20.79 12.51 11.40
C ASN A 351 20.24 13.83 10.82
N CYS A 352 20.42 14.05 9.52
CA CYS A 352 19.96 15.26 8.87
C CYS A 352 19.66 15.05 7.38
N ILE A 353 19.01 16.03 6.77
CA ILE A 353 18.71 16.06 5.35
C ILE A 353 19.70 17.01 4.67
N ARG A 354 20.39 16.52 3.65
CA ARG A 354 21.39 17.27 2.86
C ARG A 354 20.79 17.65 1.51
N GLY A 355 21.31 18.72 0.92
CA GLY A 355 21.00 19.16 -0.44
C GLY A 355 22.27 19.25 -1.28
N ILE A 356 22.16 18.94 -2.56
CA ILE A 356 23.24 19.05 -3.55
C ILE A 356 22.75 19.95 -4.68
N LYS A 357 23.46 21.06 -4.92
CA LYS A 357 23.15 21.99 -6.02
C LYS A 357 24.40 22.76 -6.42
N GLY A 358 24.58 22.99 -7.72
CA GLY A 358 25.68 23.81 -8.24
C GLY A 358 27.07 23.32 -7.80
N GLY A 359 27.29 22.00 -7.75
CA GLY A 359 28.56 21.39 -7.34
C GLY A 359 28.90 21.53 -5.85
N LYS A 360 27.91 21.86 -5.00
CA LYS A 360 28.09 21.99 -3.54
C LYS A 360 27.08 21.13 -2.80
N VAL A 361 27.50 20.59 -1.66
CA VAL A 361 26.64 19.96 -0.65
C VAL A 361 26.43 20.96 0.47
N PHE A 362 25.19 21.09 0.92
CA PHE A 362 24.78 21.90 2.05
C PHE A 362 23.78 21.12 2.90
N THR A 363 23.74 21.39 4.20
CA THR A 363 22.66 20.88 5.05
C THR A 363 21.35 21.53 4.64
N HIS A 364 20.30 20.78 4.32
CA HIS A 364 18.99 21.35 3.96
C HIS A 364 18.14 21.54 5.22
N ALA A 365 18.07 20.51 6.07
CA ALA A 365 17.34 20.52 7.33
C ALA A 365 17.99 19.58 8.35
N GLY A 366 17.77 19.87 9.63
CA GLY A 366 18.34 19.14 10.76
C GLY A 366 19.63 19.77 11.29
N VAL A 367 19.88 19.58 12.57
CA VAL A 367 21.21 19.74 13.17
C VAL A 367 21.99 18.45 12.92
N CYS A 368 22.90 18.47 11.94
CA CYS A 368 23.68 17.29 11.59
C CYS A 368 24.62 16.87 12.73
N VAL A 369 24.50 15.61 13.14
CA VAL A 369 25.30 14.98 14.18
C VAL A 369 25.59 13.56 13.74
N SER A 370 26.88 13.21 13.59
CA SER A 370 27.30 11.88 13.16
C SER A 370 27.13 10.86 14.28
N GLY A 371 26.62 9.68 13.96
CA GLY A 371 26.39 8.55 14.86
C GLY A 371 24.91 8.18 15.00
N SER A 372 24.61 6.88 14.99
CA SER A 372 23.23 6.37 15.04
C SER A 372 22.50 6.67 16.36
N ASP A 373 23.24 6.82 17.45
CA ASP A 373 22.74 7.13 18.79
C ASP A 373 22.65 8.64 19.08
N LYS A 374 23.18 9.50 18.18
CA LYS A 374 23.28 10.95 18.40
C LYS A 374 22.08 11.76 17.87
N GLY A 375 21.21 11.13 17.08
CA GLY A 375 19.99 11.75 16.57
C GLY A 375 19.01 12.16 17.68
N GLY A 376 17.95 12.85 17.30
CA GLY A 376 16.89 13.23 18.24
C GLY A 376 15.64 13.74 17.54
N TYR A 377 14.71 14.30 18.30
CA TYR A 377 13.45 14.80 17.77
C TYR A 377 13.24 16.26 18.15
N LYS A 378 12.96 17.11 17.14
CA LYS A 378 12.52 18.50 17.33
C LYS A 378 11.92 19.04 16.02
N ASP A 379 10.71 19.60 16.10
CA ASP A 379 10.10 20.41 15.04
C ASP A 379 10.57 21.88 15.08
N GLY A 380 10.22 22.66 14.05
CA GLY A 380 10.48 24.10 14.00
C GLY A 380 11.33 24.52 12.78
N PRO A 381 12.12 25.61 12.87
CA PRO A 381 12.95 26.06 11.76
C PRO A 381 13.88 24.93 11.26
N ALA A 382 14.00 24.78 9.95
CA ALA A 382 14.65 23.62 9.34
C ALA A 382 16.08 23.39 9.85
N ARG A 383 16.85 24.45 10.09
CA ARG A 383 18.22 24.37 10.62
C ARG A 383 18.33 24.06 12.12
N LYS A 384 17.21 24.09 12.85
CA LYS A 384 17.14 23.83 14.31
C LYS A 384 16.35 22.57 14.65
N ALA A 385 15.66 21.99 13.66
CA ALA A 385 14.98 20.71 13.78
C ALA A 385 15.98 19.59 14.07
N ARG A 386 15.49 18.47 14.60
CA ARG A 386 16.27 17.25 14.82
C ARG A 386 15.53 16.05 14.23
N PHE A 387 16.31 15.19 13.60
CA PHE A 387 15.92 13.90 13.06
C PHE A 387 16.73 12.80 13.77
N LYS A 388 16.28 11.55 13.66
CA LYS A 388 17.00 10.38 14.14
C LYS A 388 16.94 9.30 13.08
N LEU A 389 18.09 9.00 12.47
CA LEU A 389 18.21 8.03 11.38
C LEU A 389 17.16 8.23 10.27
N PRO A 390 17.01 9.43 9.69
CA PRO A 390 16.08 9.61 8.58
C PRO A 390 16.51 8.69 7.44
N ASN A 391 15.61 7.84 6.95
CA ASN A 391 15.97 6.85 5.93
C ASN A 391 15.56 7.29 4.52
N ARG A 392 14.40 7.93 4.38
CA ARG A 392 13.84 8.28 3.07
C ARG A 392 13.40 9.72 3.00
N VAL A 393 13.65 10.36 1.86
CA VAL A 393 12.97 11.58 1.46
C VAL A 393 12.18 11.40 0.17
N ALA A 394 11.08 12.15 0.02
CA ALA A 394 10.24 12.19 -1.17
C ALA A 394 9.65 13.60 -1.37
N LEU A 395 9.51 14.06 -2.61
CA LEU A 395 8.91 15.36 -2.90
C LEU A 395 7.40 15.23 -3.12
N GLY A 396 6.63 16.09 -2.47
CA GLY A 396 5.20 16.24 -2.73
C GLY A 396 4.93 17.13 -3.96
N PRO A 397 3.70 17.09 -4.51
CA PRO A 397 3.31 17.87 -5.69
C PRO A 397 3.41 19.40 -5.46
N ASP A 398 3.32 19.84 -4.22
CA ASP A 398 3.47 21.23 -3.78
C ASP A 398 4.94 21.66 -3.56
N GLY A 399 5.90 20.77 -3.84
CA GLY A 399 7.32 20.99 -3.62
C GLY A 399 7.79 20.81 -2.17
N SER A 400 6.92 20.38 -1.25
CA SER A 400 7.36 20.02 0.11
C SER A 400 8.17 18.73 0.11
N LEU A 401 9.15 18.64 1.01
CA LEU A 401 9.98 17.45 1.16
C LEU A 401 9.48 16.64 2.35
N TRP A 402 9.00 15.43 2.08
CA TRP A 402 8.57 14.46 3.06
C TRP A 402 9.74 13.61 3.51
N VAL A 403 9.77 13.23 4.78
CA VAL A 403 10.86 12.50 5.40
C VAL A 403 10.30 11.37 6.26
N ALA A 404 10.78 10.14 6.03
CA ALA A 404 10.63 9.05 6.98
C ALA A 404 11.69 9.21 8.08
N ASP A 405 11.30 9.74 9.23
CA ASP A 405 12.18 9.93 10.38
C ASP A 405 12.21 8.65 11.21
N THR A 406 12.85 7.63 10.62
CA THR A 406 12.72 6.22 10.98
C THR A 406 13.02 5.93 12.43
N GLY A 407 14.07 6.52 13.00
CA GLY A 407 14.46 6.34 14.39
C GLY A 407 13.58 7.11 15.39
N ASN A 408 12.75 8.04 14.90
CA ASN A 408 11.72 8.71 15.69
C ASN A 408 10.31 8.14 15.46
N HIS A 409 10.14 7.16 14.56
CA HIS A 409 8.86 6.50 14.28
C HIS A 409 7.75 7.45 13.79
N CYS A 410 8.10 8.43 12.97
CA CYS A 410 7.15 9.40 12.45
C CYS A 410 7.49 9.85 11.02
N ILE A 411 6.52 10.45 10.36
CA ILE A 411 6.65 11.08 9.05
C ILE A 411 6.67 12.60 9.25
N ARG A 412 7.70 13.23 8.68
CA ARG A 412 7.96 14.67 8.82
C ARG A 412 7.83 15.36 7.45
N ARG A 413 7.49 16.64 7.45
CA ARG A 413 7.43 17.47 6.25
C ARG A 413 8.31 18.68 6.41
N ILE A 414 9.01 19.05 5.34
CA ILE A 414 9.85 20.22 5.22
C ILE A 414 9.21 21.14 4.18
N LYS A 415 8.70 22.29 4.63
CA LYS A 415 8.04 23.28 3.77
C LYS A 415 8.29 24.69 4.31
N GLY A 416 8.60 25.64 3.42
CA GLY A 416 8.80 27.04 3.81
C GLY A 416 9.89 27.25 4.87
N GLY A 417 10.95 26.42 4.87
CA GLY A 417 12.04 26.51 5.84
C GLY A 417 11.68 26.03 7.26
N LYS A 418 10.58 25.29 7.42
CA LYS A 418 10.16 24.66 8.67
C LYS A 418 10.03 23.16 8.50
N VAL A 419 10.23 22.44 9.60
CA VAL A 419 9.99 21.00 9.75
C VAL A 419 8.82 20.82 10.71
N THR A 420 7.84 20.02 10.29
CA THR A 420 6.63 19.64 11.04
C THR A 420 6.49 18.12 11.07
N THR A 421 5.92 17.60 12.15
CA THR A 421 5.45 16.22 12.22
C THR A 421 4.03 16.16 11.69
N GLU A 422 3.80 15.33 10.68
CA GLU A 422 2.52 15.23 9.98
C GLU A 422 1.79 13.94 10.33
N ALA A 423 2.53 12.86 10.61
CA ALA A 423 1.97 11.60 11.06
C ALA A 423 2.93 10.87 12.02
N GLY A 424 2.36 10.13 12.98
CA GLY A 424 3.12 9.36 13.96
C GLY A 424 3.29 10.09 15.29
N ARG A 425 3.53 9.34 16.36
CA ARG A 425 3.90 9.87 17.68
C ARG A 425 5.40 9.70 17.94
N PRO A 426 6.21 10.77 17.84
CA PRO A 426 7.65 10.69 17.96
C PRO A 426 8.12 10.02 19.25
N GLY A 427 8.99 9.00 19.12
CA GLY A 427 9.50 8.23 20.24
C GLY A 427 8.58 7.13 20.77
N GLN A 428 7.35 6.99 20.22
CA GLN A 428 6.44 5.89 20.52
C GLN A 428 6.39 4.94 19.32
N GLN A 429 7.17 3.86 19.39
CA GLN A 429 7.04 2.78 18.42
C GLN A 429 5.79 1.95 18.72
N GLY A 430 5.09 1.51 17.68
CA GLY A 430 3.91 0.66 17.83
C GLY A 430 3.12 0.60 16.55
N TYR A 431 1.92 0.06 16.61
CA TYR A 431 0.97 0.00 15.51
C TYR A 431 -0.37 0.57 15.96
N TYR A 432 -0.84 1.57 15.23
CA TYR A 432 -2.18 2.12 15.36
C TYR A 432 -2.50 2.88 14.07
N ASP A 433 -3.59 2.51 13.41
CA ASP A 433 -4.22 3.27 12.32
C ASP A 433 -5.25 4.25 12.88
N GLY A 434 -5.57 5.29 12.11
CA GLY A 434 -6.51 6.35 12.49
C GLY A 434 -5.93 7.76 12.23
N PRO A 435 -6.36 8.78 12.99
CA PRO A 435 -5.89 10.15 12.79
C PRO A 435 -4.37 10.24 12.84
N ALA A 436 -3.76 11.00 11.94
CA ALA A 436 -2.30 10.99 11.75
C ALA A 436 -1.49 11.33 13.00
N LYS A 437 -2.01 12.21 13.88
CA LYS A 437 -1.41 12.56 15.17
C LYS A 437 -1.43 11.41 16.21
N ASP A 438 -2.32 10.45 16.01
CA ASP A 438 -2.56 9.32 16.90
C ASP A 438 -1.95 8.03 16.36
N ALA A 439 -1.74 7.96 15.04
CA ALA A 439 -1.07 6.85 14.38
C ALA A 439 0.27 6.51 15.04
N LEU A 440 0.56 5.21 15.15
CA LEU A 440 1.84 4.70 15.62
C LEU A 440 2.52 3.94 14.50
N PHE A 441 3.80 4.26 14.26
CA PHE A 441 4.65 3.52 13.34
C PHE A 441 5.71 2.75 14.11
N ASN A 442 6.30 1.74 13.47
CA ASN A 442 7.45 1.02 13.97
C ASN A 442 8.51 0.96 12.87
N VAL A 443 9.52 1.82 13.01
CA VAL A 443 10.64 1.94 12.06
C VAL A 443 10.11 2.15 10.61
N PRO A 444 9.38 3.26 10.32
CA PRO A 444 8.95 3.56 8.96
C PRO A 444 10.20 3.86 8.13
N GLN A 445 10.50 3.02 7.14
CA GLN A 445 11.78 3.09 6.42
C GLN A 445 11.67 3.86 5.12
N THR A 446 10.63 3.60 4.34
CA THR A 446 10.47 4.26 3.05
C THR A 446 9.11 4.92 2.92
N ILE A 447 9.08 5.95 2.10
CA ILE A 447 7.93 6.71 1.70
C ILE A 447 8.01 7.02 0.20
N THR A 448 6.86 7.07 -0.45
CA THR A 448 6.73 7.70 -1.78
C THR A 448 5.46 8.52 -1.81
N VAL A 449 5.46 9.62 -2.57
CA VAL A 449 4.31 10.51 -2.70
C VAL A 449 3.76 10.35 -4.10
N ALA A 450 2.50 9.94 -4.20
CA ALA A 450 1.77 9.87 -5.45
C ALA A 450 1.37 11.27 -5.96
N ARG A 451 0.92 11.31 -7.22
CA ARG A 451 0.58 12.58 -7.89
C ARG A 451 -0.58 13.31 -7.25
N ASP A 452 -1.51 12.57 -6.67
CA ASP A 452 -2.65 13.07 -5.90
C ASP A 452 -2.23 13.59 -4.50
N GLY A 453 -0.97 13.41 -4.11
CA GLY A 453 -0.47 13.77 -2.78
C GLY A 453 -0.51 12.64 -1.76
N THR A 454 -1.12 11.49 -2.09
CA THR A 454 -1.15 10.32 -1.20
C THR A 454 0.27 9.83 -0.92
N ILE A 455 0.60 9.61 0.36
CA ILE A 455 1.88 9.11 0.81
C ILE A 455 1.75 7.64 1.14
N TYR A 456 2.50 6.80 0.44
CA TYR A 456 2.66 5.40 0.81
C TYR A 456 3.86 5.26 1.72
N ILE A 457 3.67 4.60 2.85
CA ILE A 457 4.66 4.43 3.91
C ILE A 457 4.90 2.94 4.08
N VAL A 458 6.15 2.50 4.05
CA VAL A 458 6.47 1.13 4.47
C VAL A 458 6.87 1.14 5.93
N ASP A 459 5.93 0.71 6.76
CA ASP A 459 6.01 0.60 8.20
C ASP A 459 6.66 -0.74 8.57
N ASN A 460 7.99 -0.80 8.38
CA ASN A 460 8.74 -2.04 8.29
C ASN A 460 8.64 -2.91 9.55
N GLY A 461 8.78 -2.32 10.74
CA GLY A 461 8.68 -3.05 12.01
C GLY A 461 7.27 -3.55 12.32
N ASN A 462 6.25 -3.03 11.63
CA ASN A 462 4.87 -3.50 11.69
C ASN A 462 4.51 -4.43 10.54
N TYR A 463 5.43 -4.70 9.61
CA TYR A 463 5.19 -5.51 8.42
C TYR A 463 3.96 -5.02 7.66
N ARG A 464 3.93 -3.72 7.33
CA ARG A 464 2.80 -3.09 6.64
C ARG A 464 3.21 -2.05 5.62
N VAL A 465 2.39 -1.91 4.59
CA VAL A 465 2.35 -0.70 3.76
C VAL A 465 1.12 0.09 4.19
N ARG A 466 1.31 1.37 4.48
CA ARG A 466 0.28 2.28 5.00
C ARG A 466 0.11 3.46 4.07
N THR A 467 -1.07 4.05 4.05
CA THR A 467 -1.40 5.24 3.27
C THR A 467 -1.67 6.41 4.19
N PHE A 468 -1.24 7.59 3.77
CA PHE A 468 -1.49 8.84 4.47
C PHE A 468 -1.77 9.94 3.44
N ARG A 469 -2.93 10.60 3.55
CA ARG A 469 -3.27 11.77 2.71
C ARG A 469 -3.09 13.04 3.55
N PRO A 470 -2.16 13.95 3.21
CA PRO A 470 -1.79 15.10 4.03
C PRO A 470 -2.52 16.41 3.75
#